data_AF-A0A1A8X5W9-F1
#
_entry.id   AF-A0A1A8X5W9-F1
#
_cell.length_a   1.000
_cell.length_b   1.000
_cell.length_c   1.000
_cell.angle_alpha   90.00
_cell.angle_beta   90.00
_cell.angle_gamma   90.00
#
_symmetry.space_group_name_H-M   'P 1'
#
loop_
_entity.id
_entity.type
_entity.pdbx_description
1 polymer ?
#
loop_
_entity_poly.entity_id
_entity_poly.type
_entity_poly.pdbx_seq_one_letter_code
_entity_poly.pdbx_strand_id
1 'polypeptide(L)'
;MNCNPKEKEENYSFLQSTSDYAGKANKAENDSNSSNYSTGCDKFSDDVGTSNVDLVGYCKKFKYFFHLISSNRRLVQSDNDENAYKYLNYWINYLLKKKSSNSPICVKTFYNKLKKYDTSFDNEKKLNDKIYDIKNVVLQNMDILYDLYTYYEKIYSKITDSKVTGTQSSCSDDNQKCINKYEEVILNCPDNGNSTPFCTALSNFKENYEKLQEYISTPNECSKVVLEKLPTYSEVKNKYGTTSQKWNGENSGIITMFPTFWGIIIIIFLTYK
;
A
#
# COMPACT_ATOMS: atom_id res chain seq x y z
N MET A 1 -23.36 0.92 9.35
CA MET A 1 -23.37 -0.49 8.90
C MET A 1 -22.09 -1.11 9.46
N ASN A 2 -22.15 -2.24 10.17
CA ASN A 2 -20.94 -2.90 10.64
C ASN A 2 -20.38 -3.79 9.53
N CYS A 3 -19.17 -3.47 9.07
CA CYS A 3 -18.44 -4.33 8.16
C CYS A 3 -17.86 -5.49 8.95
N ASN A 4 -17.96 -6.71 8.41
CA ASN A 4 -17.39 -7.90 9.01
C ASN A 4 -16.17 -8.29 8.17
N PRO A 5 -14.94 -7.89 8.57
CA PRO A 5 -13.74 -8.25 7.86
C PRO A 5 -13.60 -9.77 7.81
N LYS A 6 -13.17 -10.30 6.66
CA LYS A 6 -12.93 -11.73 6.53
C LYS A 6 -11.61 -12.07 7.22
N GLU A 7 -11.60 -13.09 8.07
CA GLU A 7 -10.36 -13.67 8.58
C GLU A 7 -9.72 -14.48 7.45
N LYS A 8 -8.61 -13.97 6.92
CA LYS A 8 -7.77 -14.65 5.95
C LYS A 8 -6.33 -14.58 6.44
N GLU A 9 -5.56 -15.59 6.06
CA GLU A 9 -4.10 -15.53 6.17
C GLU A 9 -3.58 -14.27 5.49
N GLU A 10 -2.78 -13.50 6.22
CA GLU A 10 -2.17 -12.28 5.73
C GLU A 10 -1.05 -12.65 4.75
N ASN A 11 -1.26 -12.37 3.47
CA ASN A 11 -0.28 -12.58 2.42
C ASN A 11 -0.08 -11.29 1.64
N TYR A 12 1.13 -10.77 1.66
CA TYR A 12 1.51 -9.50 1.03
C TYR A 12 2.32 -9.67 -0.26
N SER A 13 2.59 -10.91 -0.71
CA SER A 13 3.47 -11.16 -1.86
C SER A 13 2.94 -10.54 -3.16
N PHE A 14 1.62 -10.36 -3.29
CA PHE A 14 0.99 -9.71 -4.43
C PHE A 14 1.40 -8.23 -4.60
N LEU A 15 1.98 -7.60 -3.57
CA LEU A 15 2.48 -6.23 -3.63
C LEU A 15 3.90 -6.14 -4.22
N GLN A 16 4.61 -7.26 -4.36
CA GLN A 16 5.97 -7.27 -4.93
C GLN A 16 5.97 -6.91 -6.43
N SER A 17 4.90 -7.27 -7.15
CA SER A 17 4.72 -6.96 -8.57
C SER A 17 3.73 -5.81 -8.77
N THR A 18 3.80 -4.79 -7.93
CA THR A 18 2.85 -3.66 -7.94
C THR A 18 2.86 -2.89 -9.26
N SER A 19 3.95 -2.84 -10.01
CA SER A 19 4.07 -1.95 -11.18
C SER A 19 3.01 -2.21 -12.27
N ASP A 20 2.74 -3.46 -12.65
CA ASP A 20 1.69 -3.78 -13.65
C ASP A 20 0.27 -3.46 -13.13
N TYR A 21 -0.03 -3.84 -11.89
CA TYR A 21 -1.35 -3.63 -11.31
C TYR A 21 -1.61 -2.17 -10.94
N ALA A 22 -0.61 -1.47 -10.43
CA ALA A 22 -0.66 -0.04 -10.11
C ALA A 22 -0.83 0.80 -11.37
N GLY A 23 -0.15 0.44 -12.48
CA GLY A 23 -0.34 1.09 -13.77
C GLY A 23 -1.78 0.98 -14.28
N LYS A 24 -2.35 -0.24 -14.20
CA LYS A 24 -3.77 -0.47 -14.54
C LYS A 24 -4.74 0.24 -13.59
N ALA A 25 -4.46 0.27 -12.29
CA ALA A 25 -5.26 0.99 -11.31
C ALA A 25 -5.24 2.50 -11.59
N ASN A 26 -4.07 3.07 -11.86
CA ASN A 26 -3.92 4.48 -12.21
C ASN A 26 -4.67 4.83 -13.50
N LYS A 27 -4.54 3.97 -14.53
CA LYS A 27 -5.34 4.11 -15.75
C LYS A 27 -6.83 4.09 -15.46
N ALA A 28 -7.27 3.20 -14.57
CA ALA A 28 -8.67 3.13 -14.16
C ALA A 28 -9.13 4.38 -13.40
N GLU A 29 -8.28 4.99 -12.58
CA GLU A 29 -8.62 6.23 -11.87
C GLU A 29 -8.77 7.44 -12.80
N ASN A 30 -8.01 7.50 -13.89
CA ASN A 30 -7.97 8.65 -14.80
C ASN A 30 -8.92 8.51 -16.01
N ASP A 31 -9.10 7.30 -16.55
CA ASP A 31 -9.86 7.10 -17.80
C ASP A 31 -11.22 6.41 -17.60
N SER A 32 -11.75 6.34 -16.37
CA SER A 32 -13.05 5.69 -16.08
C SER A 32 -14.29 6.37 -16.69
N ASN A 33 -14.10 7.46 -17.44
CA ASN A 33 -15.19 8.26 -18.02
C ASN A 33 -15.83 7.60 -19.25
N SER A 34 -15.39 6.40 -19.67
CA SER A 34 -16.04 5.66 -20.73
C SER A 34 -17.47 5.25 -20.34
N SER A 35 -18.43 5.51 -21.23
CA SER A 35 -19.82 5.04 -21.12
C SER A 35 -19.92 3.51 -20.98
N ASN A 36 -18.91 2.76 -21.40
CA ASN A 36 -18.89 1.29 -21.33
C ASN A 36 -18.87 0.75 -19.89
N TYR A 37 -18.48 1.57 -18.90
CA TYR A 37 -18.39 1.15 -17.49
C TYR A 37 -19.44 1.82 -16.59
N SER A 38 -20.41 2.55 -17.15
CA SER A 38 -21.43 3.26 -16.37
C SER A 38 -22.63 2.39 -15.98
N THR A 39 -22.93 1.33 -16.73
CA THR A 39 -24.13 0.49 -16.53
C THR A 39 -24.25 0.03 -15.08
N GLY A 40 -25.39 0.34 -14.45
CA GLY A 40 -25.72 -0.01 -13.07
C GLY A 40 -25.04 0.84 -12.00
N CYS A 41 -24.02 1.64 -12.35
CA CYS A 41 -23.30 2.45 -11.36
C CYS A 41 -24.12 3.65 -10.88
N ASP A 42 -25.01 4.17 -11.71
CA ASP A 42 -25.98 5.22 -11.41
C ASP A 42 -26.87 4.89 -10.20
N LYS A 43 -27.21 3.62 -9.99
CA LYS A 43 -28.00 3.15 -8.84
C LYS A 43 -27.29 3.28 -7.50
N PHE A 44 -25.95 3.44 -7.49
CA PHE A 44 -25.25 3.73 -6.24
C PHE A 44 -25.54 5.12 -5.69
N SER A 45 -26.11 6.03 -6.48
CA SER A 45 -26.54 7.35 -5.99
C SER A 45 -27.52 7.23 -4.82
N ASP A 46 -28.39 6.22 -4.86
CA ASP A 46 -29.38 5.95 -3.81
C ASP A 46 -28.73 5.34 -2.55
N ASP A 47 -27.52 4.78 -2.66
CA ASP A 47 -26.79 4.13 -1.57
C ASP A 47 -25.86 5.08 -0.82
N VAL A 48 -25.58 6.25 -1.39
CA VAL A 48 -24.70 7.27 -0.80
C VAL A 48 -25.30 7.86 0.48
N GLY A 49 -26.64 7.90 0.58
CA GLY A 49 -27.33 8.50 1.73
C GLY A 49 -26.90 9.94 1.97
N THR A 50 -26.47 10.28 3.20
CA THR A 50 -25.91 11.60 3.55
C THR A 50 -24.38 11.66 3.46
N SER A 51 -23.71 10.61 2.96
CA SER A 51 -22.25 10.61 2.84
C SER A 51 -21.80 11.37 1.60
N ASN A 52 -20.63 12.02 1.63
CA ASN A 52 -20.08 12.70 0.44
C ASN A 52 -19.23 11.76 -0.43
N VAL A 53 -19.52 10.45 -0.41
CA VAL A 53 -18.70 9.44 -1.08
C VAL A 53 -19.15 9.26 -2.52
N ASP A 54 -18.21 9.37 -3.47
CA ASP A 54 -18.46 9.15 -4.91
C ASP A 54 -18.55 7.65 -5.26
N LEU A 55 -19.58 6.96 -4.75
CA LEU A 55 -19.80 5.54 -5.02
C LEU A 55 -20.05 5.27 -6.51
N VAL A 56 -20.69 6.20 -7.21
CA VAL A 56 -20.94 6.11 -8.65
C VAL A 56 -19.61 6.11 -9.42
N GLY A 57 -18.70 7.03 -9.11
CA GLY A 57 -17.37 7.09 -9.71
C GLY A 57 -16.51 5.88 -9.34
N TYR A 58 -16.53 5.43 -8.08
CA TYR A 58 -15.79 4.23 -7.68
C TYR A 58 -16.32 2.96 -8.36
N CYS A 59 -17.63 2.85 -8.59
CA CYS A 59 -18.21 1.78 -9.39
C CYS A 59 -17.61 1.75 -10.80
N LYS A 60 -17.59 2.88 -11.50
CA LYS A 60 -17.02 2.98 -12.86
C LYS A 60 -15.54 2.60 -12.88
N LYS A 61 -14.75 3.16 -11.95
CA LYS A 61 -13.32 2.87 -11.81
C LYS A 61 -13.07 1.40 -11.50
N PHE A 62 -13.85 0.80 -10.60
CA PHE A 62 -13.73 -0.61 -10.23
C PHE A 62 -14.04 -1.54 -11.40
N LYS A 63 -15.12 -1.29 -12.16
CA LYS A 63 -15.45 -2.06 -13.36
C LYS A 63 -14.35 -1.98 -14.41
N TYR A 64 -13.84 -0.77 -14.66
CA TYR A 64 -12.77 -0.59 -15.63
C TYR A 64 -11.46 -1.25 -15.17
N PHE A 65 -11.10 -1.12 -13.90
CA PHE A 65 -9.92 -1.79 -13.37
C PHE A 65 -10.02 -3.31 -13.48
N PHE A 66 -11.17 -3.88 -13.13
CA PHE A 66 -11.44 -5.31 -13.31
C PHE A 66 -11.35 -5.73 -14.79
N HIS A 67 -11.82 -4.90 -15.72
CA HIS A 67 -11.65 -5.15 -17.15
C HIS A 67 -10.17 -5.14 -17.56
N LEU A 68 -9.38 -4.15 -17.17
CA LEU A 68 -7.94 -4.08 -17.49
C LEU A 68 -7.17 -5.27 -16.95
N ILE A 69 -7.53 -5.72 -15.75
CA ILE A 69 -6.97 -6.92 -15.15
C ILE A 69 -7.41 -8.18 -15.93
N SER A 70 -8.69 -8.29 -16.31
CA SER A 70 -9.28 -9.49 -16.92
C SER A 70 -8.97 -9.67 -18.40
N SER A 71 -8.94 -8.59 -19.17
CA SER A 71 -8.78 -8.62 -20.64
C SER A 71 -7.38 -9.02 -21.10
N ASN A 72 -6.35 -8.71 -20.30
CA ASN A 72 -4.96 -9.06 -20.62
C ASN A 72 -4.62 -10.55 -20.35
N ARG A 73 -5.56 -11.32 -19.79
CA ARG A 73 -5.33 -12.70 -19.33
C ARG A 73 -5.79 -13.78 -20.30
N ARG A 74 -6.33 -13.41 -21.47
CA ARG A 74 -6.53 -14.38 -22.57
C ARG A 74 -5.20 -14.96 -23.10
N LEU A 75 -4.05 -14.48 -22.61
CA LEU A 75 -2.70 -14.84 -23.09
C LEU A 75 -1.71 -15.32 -22.00
N VAL A 76 -2.04 -15.35 -20.70
CA VAL A 76 -1.07 -15.70 -19.61
C VAL A 76 -1.71 -16.52 -18.47
N GLN A 77 -0.94 -17.47 -17.90
CA GLN A 77 -1.23 -18.50 -16.88
C GLN A 77 -2.08 -18.11 -15.64
N SER A 78 -2.67 -19.15 -15.02
CA SER A 78 -3.62 -19.11 -13.87
C SER A 78 -3.12 -18.45 -12.58
N ASP A 79 -1.83 -18.50 -12.26
CA ASP A 79 -1.31 -17.94 -10.98
C ASP A 79 -1.28 -16.41 -10.99
N ASN A 80 -1.16 -15.81 -12.17
CA ASN A 80 -1.22 -14.36 -12.38
C ASN A 80 -2.64 -13.82 -12.11
N ASP A 81 -3.64 -14.71 -12.04
CA ASP A 81 -5.03 -14.31 -11.83
C ASP A 81 -5.32 -13.95 -10.37
N GLU A 82 -4.76 -14.71 -9.45
CA GLU A 82 -5.05 -14.58 -8.02
C GLU A 82 -4.44 -13.31 -7.42
N ASN A 83 -3.17 -13.03 -7.72
CA ASN A 83 -2.47 -11.84 -7.20
C ASN A 83 -3.13 -10.54 -7.68
N ALA A 84 -3.53 -10.47 -8.93
CA ALA A 84 -4.26 -9.31 -9.43
C ALA A 84 -5.66 -9.17 -8.80
N TYR A 85 -6.34 -10.25 -8.43
CA TYR A 85 -7.59 -10.15 -7.68
C TYR A 85 -7.38 -9.74 -6.22
N LYS A 86 -6.28 -10.20 -5.58
CA LYS A 86 -5.85 -9.69 -4.27
C LYS A 86 -5.57 -8.19 -4.34
N TYR A 87 -4.87 -7.74 -5.38
CA TYR A 87 -4.61 -6.32 -5.62
C TYR A 87 -5.91 -5.53 -5.86
N LEU A 88 -6.82 -6.04 -6.69
CA LEU A 88 -8.13 -5.42 -6.92
C LEU A 88 -8.91 -5.25 -5.61
N ASN A 89 -8.88 -6.27 -4.73
CA ASN A 89 -9.52 -6.21 -3.42
C ASN A 89 -8.85 -5.20 -2.48
N TYR A 90 -7.52 -5.15 -2.46
CA TYR A 90 -6.76 -4.12 -1.75
C TYR A 90 -7.17 -2.72 -2.21
N TRP A 91 -7.15 -2.48 -3.52
CA TRP A 91 -7.42 -1.16 -4.11
C TRP A 91 -8.82 -0.65 -3.79
N ILE A 92 -9.86 -1.49 -3.87
CA ILE A 92 -11.23 -1.04 -3.52
C ILE A 92 -11.39 -0.81 -2.02
N ASN A 93 -10.69 -1.57 -1.16
CA ASN A 93 -10.64 -1.29 0.28
C ASN A 93 -9.95 0.06 0.55
N TYR A 94 -8.83 0.34 -0.12
CA TYR A 94 -8.12 1.61 -0.01
C TYR A 94 -9.01 2.79 -0.41
N LEU A 95 -9.70 2.69 -1.56
CA LEU A 95 -10.63 3.72 -2.02
C LEU A 95 -11.72 3.98 -0.98
N LEU A 96 -12.47 2.95 -0.59
CA LEU A 96 -13.65 3.13 0.26
C LEU A 96 -13.29 3.48 1.71
N LYS A 97 -12.24 2.91 2.29
CA LYS A 97 -11.92 3.10 3.72
C LYS A 97 -10.99 4.28 3.97
N LYS A 98 -9.95 4.44 3.14
CA LYS A 98 -8.93 5.47 3.36
C LYS A 98 -9.19 6.73 2.54
N LYS A 99 -9.39 6.59 1.22
CA LYS A 99 -9.55 7.76 0.34
C LYS A 99 -10.87 8.51 0.57
N SER A 100 -11.92 7.82 1.00
CA SER A 100 -13.24 8.41 1.26
C SER A 100 -13.54 8.75 2.73
N SER A 101 -12.52 8.82 3.59
CA SER A 101 -12.70 9.08 5.03
C SER A 101 -13.68 8.11 5.70
N ASN A 102 -13.46 6.80 5.49
CA ASN A 102 -14.33 5.70 5.93
C ASN A 102 -15.76 5.77 5.36
N SER A 103 -15.88 5.36 4.09
CA SER A 103 -17.18 5.16 3.46
C SER A 103 -18.11 4.29 4.31
N PRO A 104 -19.41 4.64 4.42
CA PRO A 104 -20.34 3.87 5.23
C PRO A 104 -20.69 2.49 4.64
N ILE A 105 -20.33 2.24 3.37
CA ILE A 105 -20.56 0.95 2.70
C ILE A 105 -19.35 0.04 2.83
N CYS A 106 -19.62 -1.20 3.22
CA CYS A 106 -18.62 -2.25 3.27
C CYS A 106 -18.27 -2.71 1.84
N VAL A 107 -17.01 -3.10 1.62
CA VAL A 107 -16.51 -3.52 0.30
C VAL A 107 -17.29 -4.72 -0.23
N LYS A 108 -17.60 -5.69 0.65
CA LYS A 108 -18.42 -6.85 0.27
C LYS A 108 -19.83 -6.43 -0.15
N THR A 109 -20.43 -5.47 0.56
CA THR A 109 -21.75 -4.93 0.24
C THR A 109 -21.73 -4.17 -1.08
N PHE A 110 -20.71 -3.33 -1.31
CA PHE A 110 -20.51 -2.63 -2.58
C PHE A 110 -20.48 -3.61 -3.76
N TYR A 111 -19.65 -4.67 -3.67
CA TYR A 111 -19.57 -5.68 -4.73
C TYR A 111 -20.89 -6.44 -4.95
N ASN A 112 -21.60 -6.82 -3.88
CA ASN A 112 -22.90 -7.49 -4.00
C ASN A 112 -23.96 -6.60 -4.65
N LYS A 113 -23.98 -5.31 -4.30
CA LYS A 113 -24.89 -4.32 -4.92
C LYS A 113 -24.56 -4.10 -6.38
N LEU A 114 -23.29 -3.98 -6.73
CA LEU A 114 -22.85 -3.86 -8.13
C LEU A 114 -23.38 -5.01 -8.98
N LYS A 115 -23.27 -6.26 -8.51
CA LYS A 115 -23.82 -7.43 -9.22
C LYS A 115 -25.34 -7.42 -9.35
N LYS A 116 -26.05 -6.82 -8.40
CA LYS A 116 -27.51 -6.64 -8.48
C LYS A 116 -27.87 -5.52 -9.46
N TYR A 117 -27.08 -4.46 -9.50
CA TYR A 117 -27.34 -3.28 -10.32
C TYR A 117 -26.99 -3.46 -11.78
N ASP A 118 -25.95 -4.25 -12.05
CA ASP A 118 -25.53 -4.72 -13.35
C ASP A 118 -25.32 -6.25 -13.31
N THR A 119 -26.32 -6.99 -13.76
CA THR A 119 -26.30 -8.47 -13.77
C THR A 119 -25.31 -9.05 -14.79
N SER A 120 -24.80 -8.24 -15.71
CA SER A 120 -23.75 -8.65 -16.65
C SER A 120 -22.36 -8.57 -16.03
N PHE A 121 -22.19 -7.77 -14.96
CA PHE A 121 -20.92 -7.62 -14.26
C PHE A 121 -20.53 -8.90 -13.53
N ASP A 122 -19.31 -9.38 -13.80
CA ASP A 122 -18.74 -10.59 -13.18
C ASP A 122 -19.68 -11.81 -13.31
N ASN A 123 -20.30 -11.97 -14.49
CA ASN A 123 -21.21 -13.07 -14.83
C ASN A 123 -20.55 -14.46 -14.70
N GLU A 124 -19.26 -14.55 -15.03
CA GLU A 124 -18.41 -15.74 -14.85
C GLU A 124 -18.01 -15.98 -13.38
N LYS A 125 -18.45 -15.10 -12.46
CA LYS A 125 -18.22 -15.20 -11.01
C LYS A 125 -16.74 -15.28 -10.64
N LYS A 126 -15.86 -14.64 -11.41
CA LYS A 126 -14.40 -14.65 -11.19
C LYS A 126 -14.03 -13.96 -9.87
N LEU A 127 -14.81 -12.98 -9.42
CA LEU A 127 -14.54 -12.25 -8.19
C LEU A 127 -15.27 -12.80 -6.94
N ASN A 128 -16.07 -13.86 -7.09
CA ASN A 128 -16.73 -14.50 -5.94
C ASN A 128 -15.71 -14.86 -4.86
N ASP A 129 -15.99 -14.48 -3.62
CA ASP A 129 -15.13 -14.67 -2.43
C ASP A 129 -13.73 -14.02 -2.48
N LYS A 130 -13.42 -13.26 -3.54
CA LYS A 130 -12.18 -12.51 -3.71
C LYS A 130 -12.31 -11.04 -3.34
N ILE A 131 -13.53 -10.49 -3.36
CA ILE A 131 -13.83 -9.13 -2.89
C ILE A 131 -14.46 -9.19 -1.50
N TYR A 132 -13.75 -8.64 -0.52
CA TYR A 132 -14.10 -8.72 0.89
C TYR A 132 -13.53 -7.54 1.68
N ASP A 133 -14.10 -7.29 2.85
CA ASP A 133 -13.62 -6.29 3.79
C ASP A 133 -12.30 -6.73 4.43
N ILE A 134 -11.24 -5.93 4.24
CA ILE A 134 -9.93 -6.09 4.90
C ILE A 134 -9.97 -5.40 6.27
N LYS A 135 -9.39 -6.02 7.30
CA LYS A 135 -9.23 -5.41 8.65
C LYS A 135 -8.36 -4.15 8.54
N ASN A 136 -8.67 -3.09 9.29
CA ASN A 136 -7.98 -1.80 9.16
C ASN A 136 -6.46 -1.91 9.38
N VAL A 137 -6.01 -2.67 10.39
CA VAL A 137 -4.58 -2.90 10.66
C VAL A 137 -3.90 -3.61 9.48
N VAL A 138 -4.57 -4.60 8.88
CA VAL A 138 -4.05 -5.32 7.70
C VAL A 138 -3.98 -4.40 6.48
N LEU A 139 -4.99 -3.54 6.28
CA LEU A 139 -4.99 -2.56 5.20
C LEU A 139 -3.87 -1.52 5.38
N GLN A 140 -3.63 -1.04 6.61
CA GLN A 140 -2.51 -0.15 6.93
C GLN A 140 -1.15 -0.80 6.60
N ASN A 141 -0.98 -2.07 6.94
CA ASN A 141 0.23 -2.83 6.59
C ASN A 141 0.39 -2.95 5.06
N MET A 142 -0.70 -3.20 4.32
CA MET A 142 -0.67 -3.22 2.85
C MET A 142 -0.28 -1.87 2.27
N ASP A 143 -0.82 -0.76 2.79
CA ASP A 143 -0.50 0.59 2.33
C ASP A 143 0.99 0.92 2.54
N ILE A 144 1.55 0.56 3.70
CA ILE A 144 2.98 0.75 3.99
C ILE A 144 3.84 0.00 2.96
N LEU A 145 3.53 -1.27 2.72
CA LEU A 145 4.26 -2.08 1.75
C LEU A 145 4.09 -1.55 0.33
N TYR A 146 2.89 -1.09 -0.03
CA TYR A 146 2.63 -0.44 -1.32
C TYR A 146 3.50 0.80 -1.53
N ASP A 147 3.61 1.68 -0.52
CA ASP A 147 4.47 2.86 -0.59
C ASP A 147 5.95 2.46 -0.76
N LEU A 148 6.42 1.48 0.02
CA LEU A 148 7.79 0.97 -0.07
C LEU A 148 8.10 0.40 -1.46
N TYR A 149 7.22 -0.45 -2.02
CA TYR A 149 7.41 -0.97 -3.38
C TYR A 149 7.28 0.11 -4.46
N THR A 150 6.49 1.17 -4.22
CA THR A 150 6.43 2.33 -5.13
C THR A 150 7.76 3.07 -5.16
N TYR A 151 8.42 3.27 -4.01
CA TYR A 151 9.77 3.85 -3.98
C TYR A 151 10.79 2.91 -4.63
N TYR A 152 10.72 1.61 -4.35
CA TYR A 152 11.57 0.60 -4.98
C TYR A 152 11.52 0.67 -6.51
N GLU A 153 10.33 0.69 -7.12
CA GLU A 153 10.18 0.75 -8.58
C GLU A 153 10.73 2.05 -9.19
N LYS A 154 10.57 3.18 -8.49
CA LYS A 154 11.16 4.47 -8.89
C LYS A 154 12.69 4.44 -8.84
N ILE A 155 13.25 3.79 -7.82
CA ILE A 155 14.70 3.63 -7.69
C ILE A 155 15.21 2.68 -8.78
N TYR A 156 14.60 1.50 -8.90
CA TYR A 156 14.90 0.48 -9.90
C TYR A 156 14.95 1.08 -11.32
N SER A 157 13.87 1.76 -11.74
CA SER A 157 13.80 2.37 -13.07
C SER A 157 14.96 3.35 -13.34
N LYS A 158 15.34 4.17 -12.35
CA LYS A 158 16.43 5.14 -12.50
C LYS A 158 17.83 4.51 -12.47
N ILE A 159 18.05 3.40 -11.76
CA ILE A 159 19.35 2.72 -11.74
C ILE A 159 19.56 1.83 -12.97
N THR A 160 18.49 1.29 -13.56
CA THR A 160 18.58 0.42 -14.74
C THR A 160 18.53 1.17 -16.07
N ASP A 161 18.07 2.43 -16.10
CA ASP A 161 18.04 3.22 -17.32
C ASP A 161 19.36 3.98 -17.52
N SER A 162 20.17 3.51 -18.48
CA SER A 162 21.46 4.10 -18.82
C SER A 162 21.37 5.49 -19.46
N LYS A 163 20.17 5.96 -19.81
CA LYS A 163 19.94 7.28 -20.43
C LYS A 163 19.63 8.38 -19.40
N VAL A 164 19.40 8.00 -18.15
CA VAL A 164 19.08 8.91 -17.06
C VAL A 164 20.34 9.67 -16.63
N THR A 165 20.38 10.98 -16.93
CA THR A 165 21.46 11.91 -16.53
C THR A 165 20.89 13.10 -15.74
N GLY A 166 21.65 13.64 -14.78
CA GLY A 166 21.24 14.83 -14.03
C GLY A 166 20.09 14.60 -13.04
N THR A 167 19.84 13.35 -12.64
CA THR A 167 18.76 12.96 -11.72
C THR A 167 19.24 12.63 -10.31
N GLN A 168 20.52 12.86 -10.00
CA GLN A 168 21.13 12.57 -8.70
C GLN A 168 20.27 13.05 -7.53
N SER A 169 19.77 14.29 -7.57
CA SER A 169 18.90 14.84 -6.52
C SER A 169 17.59 14.06 -6.38
N SER A 170 16.91 13.76 -7.49
CA SER A 170 15.67 12.98 -7.47
C SER A 170 15.85 11.53 -7.00
N CYS A 171 17.03 10.95 -7.24
CA CYS A 171 17.38 9.62 -6.76
C CYS A 171 17.67 9.63 -5.27
N SER A 172 18.40 10.64 -4.79
CA SER A 172 18.59 10.89 -3.37
C SER A 172 17.26 11.09 -2.65
N ASP A 173 16.32 11.83 -3.23
CA ASP A 173 15.01 12.08 -2.63
C ASP A 173 14.16 10.80 -2.52
N ASP A 174 14.04 10.03 -3.60
CA ASP A 174 13.26 8.78 -3.57
C ASP A 174 13.91 7.74 -2.65
N ASN A 175 15.25 7.68 -2.63
CA ASN A 175 16.00 6.80 -1.74
C ASN A 175 15.80 7.17 -0.27
N GLN A 176 15.93 8.46 0.07
CA GLN A 176 15.73 8.95 1.43
C GLN A 176 14.31 8.72 1.90
N LYS A 177 13.30 8.93 1.03
CA LYS A 177 11.90 8.64 1.36
C LYS A 177 11.67 7.15 1.62
N CYS A 178 12.30 6.28 0.83
CA CYS A 178 12.28 4.83 1.06
C CYS A 178 12.86 4.47 2.43
N ILE A 179 14.08 4.93 2.72
CA ILE A 179 14.79 4.68 3.98
C ILE A 179 13.98 5.19 5.17
N ASN A 180 13.51 6.44 5.13
CA ASN A 180 12.72 7.03 6.20
C ASN A 180 11.45 6.21 6.46
N LYS A 181 10.72 5.85 5.39
CA LYS A 181 9.51 5.05 5.51
C LYS A 181 9.77 3.67 6.10
N TYR A 182 10.89 3.05 5.72
CA TYR A 182 11.31 1.76 6.25
C TYR A 182 11.73 1.86 7.73
N GLU A 183 12.50 2.88 8.11
CA GLU A 183 12.91 3.15 9.51
C GLU A 183 11.70 3.35 10.44
N GLU A 184 10.65 4.04 9.98
CA GLU A 184 9.41 4.24 10.73
C GLU A 184 8.75 2.91 11.15
N VAL A 185 8.83 1.89 10.29
CA VAL A 185 8.01 0.68 10.42
C VAL A 185 8.81 -0.55 10.89
N ILE A 186 10.13 -0.57 10.69
CA ILE A 186 10.99 -1.67 11.14
C ILE A 186 11.01 -1.81 12.67
N LEU A 187 10.74 -0.73 13.41
CA LEU A 187 10.58 -0.76 14.87
C LEU A 187 9.41 -1.65 15.35
N ASN A 188 8.48 -2.00 14.47
CA ASN A 188 7.39 -2.94 14.76
C ASN A 188 7.79 -4.40 14.55
N CYS A 189 9.02 -4.67 14.09
CA CYS A 189 9.53 -5.98 13.73
C CYS A 189 10.85 -6.29 14.46
N PRO A 190 10.80 -6.72 15.73
CA PRO A 190 12.00 -6.97 16.52
C PRO A 190 12.83 -8.15 15.99
N ASP A 191 14.15 -8.09 16.18
CA ASP A 191 15.10 -9.12 15.73
C ASP A 191 14.96 -10.47 16.48
N ASN A 192 14.07 -10.58 17.47
CA ASN A 192 13.99 -11.70 18.42
C ASN A 192 13.15 -12.91 17.96
N GLY A 193 12.86 -13.02 16.66
CA GLY A 193 12.39 -14.26 16.04
C GLY A 193 10.87 -14.47 15.95
N ASN A 194 10.03 -13.58 16.48
CA ASN A 194 8.57 -13.62 16.26
C ASN A 194 8.21 -12.85 14.98
N SER A 195 8.34 -13.49 13.81
CA SER A 195 8.00 -12.85 12.54
C SER A 195 6.50 -12.91 12.25
N THR A 196 5.83 -11.77 12.38
CA THR A 196 4.46 -11.61 11.85
C THR A 196 4.48 -11.68 10.32
N PRO A 197 3.35 -11.97 9.65
CA PRO A 197 3.30 -11.93 8.19
C PRO A 197 3.76 -10.59 7.59
N PHE A 198 3.48 -9.48 8.28
CA PHE A 198 3.97 -8.15 7.91
C PHE A 198 5.50 -8.05 8.04
N CYS A 199 6.08 -8.53 9.13
CA CYS A 199 7.53 -8.51 9.32
C CYS A 199 8.25 -9.39 8.30
N THR A 200 7.71 -10.56 7.97
CA THR A 200 8.22 -11.39 6.88
C THR A 200 8.17 -10.65 5.55
N ALA A 201 7.08 -9.94 5.25
CA ALA A 201 6.98 -9.13 4.03
C ALA A 201 7.98 -7.96 4.01
N LEU A 202 8.23 -7.32 5.16
CA LEU A 202 9.20 -6.24 5.30
C LEU A 202 10.64 -6.73 5.13
N SER A 203 10.97 -7.91 5.66
CA SER A 203 12.26 -8.58 5.42
C SER A 203 12.45 -8.91 3.94
N ASN A 204 11.42 -9.47 3.28
CA ASN A 204 11.47 -9.72 1.83
C ASN A 204 11.66 -8.43 1.02
N PHE A 205 11.00 -7.34 1.43
CA PHE A 205 11.23 -6.02 0.83
C PHE A 205 12.68 -5.59 0.96
N LYS A 206 13.27 -5.72 2.16
CA LYS A 206 14.68 -5.39 2.40
C LYS A 206 15.62 -6.18 1.52
N GLU A 207 15.42 -7.50 1.43
CA GLU A 207 16.23 -8.36 0.55
C GLU A 207 16.14 -7.93 -0.92
N ASN A 208 14.93 -7.62 -1.41
CA ASN A 208 14.76 -7.15 -2.78
C ASN A 208 15.44 -5.81 -3.01
N TYR A 209 15.29 -4.87 -2.08
CA TYR A 209 15.94 -3.57 -2.15
C TYR A 209 17.47 -3.70 -2.18
N GLU A 210 18.06 -4.55 -1.33
CA GLU A 210 19.51 -4.74 -1.30
C GLU A 210 20.04 -5.40 -2.59
N LYS A 211 19.23 -6.25 -3.24
CA LYS A 211 19.54 -6.83 -4.55
C LYS A 211 19.50 -5.83 -5.70
N LEU A 212 19.00 -4.59 -5.49
CA LEU A 212 19.06 -3.55 -6.53
C LEU A 212 20.48 -3.34 -7.07
N GLN A 213 21.49 -3.57 -6.23
CA GLN A 213 22.89 -3.44 -6.62
C GLN A 213 23.30 -4.41 -7.74
N GLU A 214 22.69 -5.60 -7.78
CA GLU A 214 22.97 -6.63 -8.78
C GLU A 214 22.48 -6.24 -10.19
N TYR A 215 21.53 -5.30 -10.28
CA TYR A 215 20.96 -4.84 -11.56
C TYR A 215 21.72 -3.65 -12.16
N ILE A 216 22.76 -3.14 -11.50
CA ILE A 216 23.57 -2.01 -11.98
C ILE A 216 24.59 -2.53 -12.99
N SER A 217 24.22 -2.57 -14.28
CA SER A 217 25.14 -2.95 -15.36
C SER A 217 26.21 -1.88 -15.65
N THR A 218 25.84 -0.60 -15.52
CA THR A 218 26.74 0.55 -15.70
C THR A 218 26.47 1.56 -14.59
N PRO A 219 27.46 1.95 -13.77
CA PRO A 219 27.24 2.93 -12.71
C PRO A 219 26.78 4.27 -13.26
N ASN A 220 25.65 4.77 -12.75
CA ASN A 220 25.16 6.12 -12.94
C ASN A 220 25.11 6.89 -11.60
N GLU A 221 24.72 8.16 -11.62
CA GLU A 221 24.65 8.99 -10.40
C GLU A 221 23.72 8.40 -9.34
N CYS A 222 22.62 7.78 -9.74
CA CYS A 222 21.64 7.15 -8.84
C CYS A 222 22.17 5.86 -8.22
N SER A 223 22.89 5.06 -9.01
CA SER A 223 23.48 3.79 -8.57
C SER A 223 24.46 3.96 -7.41
N LYS A 224 25.11 5.14 -7.28
CA LYS A 224 26.01 5.47 -6.17
C LYS A 224 25.26 5.74 -4.86
N VAL A 225 24.01 6.19 -4.93
CA VAL A 225 23.18 6.55 -3.78
C VAL A 225 22.45 5.34 -3.19
N VAL A 226 22.14 4.34 -4.00
CA VAL A 226 21.40 3.10 -3.62
C VAL A 226 22.30 2.08 -2.90
N LEU A 227 23.55 2.42 -2.61
CA LEU A 227 24.51 1.50 -1.99
C LEU A 227 24.32 1.30 -0.48
N GLU A 228 23.50 2.13 0.17
CA GLU A 228 23.26 2.03 1.61
C GLU A 228 22.29 0.87 1.92
N LYS A 229 22.71 -0.03 2.81
CA LYS A 229 21.85 -1.10 3.32
C LYS A 229 20.72 -0.50 4.14
N LEU A 230 19.52 -1.08 4.02
CA LEU A 230 18.43 -0.70 4.91
C LEU A 230 18.78 -1.15 6.35
N PRO A 231 18.48 -0.33 7.36
CA PRO A 231 18.88 -0.63 8.72
C PRO A 231 18.12 -1.84 9.29
N THR A 232 18.65 -2.42 10.35
CA THR A 232 18.01 -3.44 11.18
C THR A 232 17.16 -2.79 12.27
N TYR A 233 16.28 -3.56 12.91
CA TYR A 233 15.54 -3.08 14.07
C TYR A 233 16.49 -2.54 15.15
N SER A 234 17.56 -3.29 15.47
CA SER A 234 18.55 -2.89 16.47
C SER A 234 19.27 -1.58 16.11
N GLU A 235 19.64 -1.36 14.86
CA GLU A 235 20.28 -0.12 14.41
C GLU A 235 19.34 1.09 14.56
N VAL A 236 18.09 0.95 14.13
CA VAL A 236 17.09 2.03 14.25
C VAL A 236 16.77 2.30 15.73
N LYS A 237 16.61 1.26 16.55
CA LYS A 237 16.38 1.38 17.98
C LYS A 237 17.53 2.12 18.68
N ASN A 238 18.77 1.79 18.34
CA ASN A 238 19.95 2.44 18.92
C ASN A 238 20.06 3.90 18.48
N LYS A 239 19.76 4.22 17.21
CA LYS A 239 19.73 5.60 16.68
C LYS A 239 18.79 6.49 17.51
N TYR A 240 17.56 6.04 17.79
CA TYR A 240 16.60 6.81 18.58
C TYR A 240 16.88 6.77 20.09
N GLY A 241 17.37 5.65 20.63
CA GLY A 241 17.77 5.54 22.02
C GLY A 241 18.94 6.47 22.39
N THR A 242 19.93 6.57 21.51
CA THR A 242 21.09 7.46 21.68
C THR A 242 20.69 8.93 21.55
N THR A 243 19.74 9.25 20.66
CA THR A 243 19.21 10.61 20.51
C THR A 243 18.55 11.07 21.82
N SER A 244 17.74 10.22 22.47
CA SER A 244 17.16 10.54 23.78
C SER A 244 18.20 10.71 24.89
N GLN A 245 19.31 9.96 24.86
CA GLN A 245 20.40 10.11 25.83
C GLN A 245 21.21 11.40 25.61
N LYS A 246 21.38 11.86 24.36
CA LYS A 246 22.06 13.12 24.04
C LYS A 246 21.32 14.35 24.60
N TRP A 247 19.98 14.32 24.62
CA TRP A 247 19.15 15.36 25.24
C TRP A 247 19.24 15.41 26.77
N ASN A 248 19.72 14.33 27.41
CA ASN A 248 19.90 14.29 28.87
C ASN A 248 21.30 14.75 29.32
N GLY A 249 22.19 15.12 28.38
CA GLY A 249 23.60 15.41 28.66
C GLY A 249 24.07 16.85 28.43
N GLU A 250 23.30 17.71 27.73
CA GLU A 250 23.70 19.09 27.48
C GLU A 250 22.58 20.06 27.88
N ASN A 251 22.81 20.74 29.00
CA ASN A 251 22.09 21.88 29.57
C ASN A 251 20.62 21.69 29.98
N SER A 252 20.47 21.40 31.28
CA SER A 252 19.42 21.94 32.14
C SER A 252 19.23 23.45 31.94
N GLY A 253 18.35 23.81 31.01
CA GLY A 253 17.79 25.14 30.85
C GLY A 253 16.35 25.01 30.38
N ILE A 254 15.39 25.21 31.28
CA ILE A 254 13.96 25.19 30.95
C ILE A 254 13.67 26.26 29.90
N ILE A 255 13.38 25.84 28.68
CA ILE A 255 12.54 26.59 27.74
C ILE A 255 11.49 25.61 27.22
N THR A 256 10.31 25.70 27.82
CA THR A 256 9.10 25.03 27.34
C THR A 256 8.74 25.58 25.97
N MET A 257 9.01 24.83 24.91
CA MET A 257 8.36 25.04 23.62
C MET A 257 7.86 23.69 23.11
N PHE A 258 6.63 23.37 23.51
CA PHE A 258 5.86 22.27 22.97
C PHE A 258 5.66 22.47 21.46
N PRO A 259 6.12 21.55 20.59
CA PRO A 259 5.48 21.37 19.31
C PRO A 259 4.23 20.52 19.56
N THR A 260 3.08 21.18 19.56
CA THR A 260 1.77 20.53 19.52
C THR A 260 1.68 19.70 18.24
N PHE A 261 1.98 18.40 18.34
CA PHE A 261 1.46 17.40 17.43
C PHE A 261 0.56 16.47 18.24
N TRP A 262 -0.73 16.61 17.95
CA TRP A 262 -1.82 15.81 18.48
C TRP A 262 -1.54 14.30 18.42
N GLY A 263 -1.87 13.63 19.52
CA GLY A 263 -2.69 12.42 19.45
C GLY A 263 -1.98 11.07 19.49
N ILE A 264 -0.96 10.89 20.34
CA ILE A 264 -0.61 9.53 20.78
C ILE A 264 -1.60 9.13 21.88
N ILE A 265 -2.65 8.38 21.51
CA ILE A 265 -3.34 7.52 22.47
C ILE A 265 -2.35 6.43 22.85
N ILE A 266 -1.64 6.63 23.96
CA ILE A 266 -0.96 5.54 24.64
C ILE A 266 -2.06 4.70 25.30
N ILE A 267 -2.47 3.61 24.65
CA ILE A 267 -3.20 2.54 25.34
C ILE A 267 -2.17 1.87 26.25
N ILE A 268 -2.17 2.28 27.51
CA ILE A 268 -1.48 1.56 28.57
C ILE A 268 -2.27 0.27 28.82
N PHE A 269 -1.80 -0.85 28.28
CA PHE A 269 -2.13 -2.17 28.81
C PHE A 269 -1.34 -2.37 30.11
N LEU A 270 -1.91 -1.93 31.24
CA LEU A 270 -1.53 -2.48 32.53
C LEU A 270 -2.35 -3.76 32.72
N THR A 271 -1.67 -4.89 32.53
CA THR A 271 -2.13 -6.19 33.03
C THR A 271 -1.37 -6.51 34.32
N TYR A 272 -2.07 -7.23 35.21
CA TYR A 272 -1.65 -7.84 36.49
C TYR A 272 -1.59 -6.90 37.70
N LYS A 273 -2.24 -7.18 38.84
CA LYS A 273 -2.78 -8.42 39.42
C LYS A 273 -3.87 -8.05 40.45
#